data_AF-A0AA39DDJ4-F1
#
_entry.id   AF-A0AA39DDJ4-F1
#
_cell.length_a   1.000
_cell.length_b   1.000
_cell.length_c   1.000
_cell.angle_alpha   90.00
_cell.angle_beta   90.00
_cell.angle_gamma   90.00
#
_symmetry.space_group_name_H-M   'P 1'
#
loop_
_entity.id
_entity.type
_entity.pdbx_description
1 polymer ?
#
loop_
_entity_poly.entity_id
_entity_poly.type
_entity_poly.pdbx_seq_one_letter_code
_entity_poly.pdbx_strand_id
1 'polypeptide(L)'
;MYAAYAAILVSVYHRSNYLERSIYNEGDYERHALMERLTLMDNEDYYNQLRMGKDAFGRLVNILRGTSRLRNNAHNDVKEQVAKFLHIVGHNLRNGTMKFYFKCSSETISCHFHQVLRAIISLDDVFLKQPDGLKCPQEIKDNTKFWPYFKDCIGAIDGSDFRVKVLNDVVQRYRGRKYYPTQNVLVACSFDLKFTYVLPGWKGSASDSRILDNALVRDFDKLIVPQGNYW
;
A
#
# COMPACT_ATOMS: atom_id res chain seq x y z
N MET A 1 34.00 -33.13 36.49
CA MET A 1 32.55 -32.86 36.47
C MET A 1 32.15 -31.74 35.50
N TYR A 2 32.93 -30.66 35.37
CA TYR A 2 32.63 -29.53 34.46
C TYR A 2 32.72 -29.83 32.94
N ALA A 3 33.64 -30.70 32.52
CA ALA A 3 33.85 -31.00 31.10
C ALA A 3 32.65 -31.72 30.44
N ALA A 4 32.00 -32.64 31.16
CA ALA A 4 30.83 -33.36 30.66
C ALA A 4 29.61 -32.43 30.50
N TYR A 5 29.42 -31.48 31.43
CA TYR A 5 28.34 -30.50 31.36
C TYR A 5 28.54 -29.52 30.18
N ALA A 6 29.78 -29.07 29.95
CA ALA A 6 30.11 -28.22 28.80
C ALA A 6 29.88 -28.95 27.46
N ALA A 7 30.26 -30.23 27.34
CA ALA A 7 30.02 -31.02 26.13
C ALA A 7 28.52 -31.21 25.84
N ILE A 8 27.70 -31.42 26.88
CA ILE A 8 26.24 -31.52 26.74
C ILE A 8 25.64 -30.18 26.29
N LEU A 9 26.04 -29.05 26.87
CA LEU A 9 25.56 -27.74 26.44
C LEU A 9 25.96 -27.41 24.99
N VAL A 10 27.20 -27.71 24.58
CA VAL A 10 27.67 -27.49 23.21
C VAL A 10 26.89 -28.37 22.22
N SER A 11 26.64 -29.64 22.55
CA SER A 11 25.85 -30.53 21.68
C SER A 11 24.39 -30.13 21.58
N VAL A 12 23.75 -29.68 22.67
CA VAL A 12 22.39 -29.14 22.65
C VAL A 12 22.32 -27.86 21.83
N TYR A 13 23.28 -26.94 21.99
CA TYR A 13 23.36 -25.71 21.22
C TYR A 13 23.59 -25.99 19.72
N HIS A 14 24.51 -26.89 19.39
CA HIS A 14 24.78 -27.27 18.01
C HIS A 14 23.58 -27.97 17.36
N ARG A 15 22.88 -28.85 18.10
CA ARG A 15 21.65 -29.50 17.62
C ARG A 15 20.52 -28.49 17.42
N SER A 16 20.37 -27.52 18.33
CA SER A 16 19.39 -26.44 18.20
C SER A 16 19.66 -25.60 16.95
N ASN A 17 20.91 -25.17 16.74
CA ASN A 17 21.29 -24.41 15.54
C ASN A 17 21.13 -25.23 14.25
N TYR A 18 21.42 -26.54 14.29
CA TYR A 18 21.22 -27.42 13.15
C TYR A 18 19.74 -27.57 12.80
N LEU A 19 18.87 -27.78 13.79
CA LEU A 19 17.43 -27.85 13.61
C LEU A 19 16.87 -26.51 13.10
N GLU A 20 17.32 -25.39 13.67
CA GLU A 20 16.90 -24.05 13.24
C GLU A 20 17.33 -23.77 11.79
N ARG A 21 18.55 -24.14 11.39
CA ARG A 21 19.00 -24.04 9.99
C ARG A 21 18.23 -24.98 9.06
N SER A 22 17.91 -26.19 9.49
CA SER A 22 17.11 -27.13 8.70
C SER A 22 15.70 -26.59 8.45
N ILE A 23 15.05 -26.08 9.50
CA ILE A 23 13.72 -25.46 9.42
C ILE A 23 13.75 -24.20 8.54
N TYR A 24 14.82 -23.40 8.66
CA TYR A 24 15.00 -22.20 7.84
C TYR A 24 15.14 -22.54 6.35
N ASN A 25 15.96 -23.53 6.01
CA ASN A 25 16.14 -23.98 4.62
C ASN A 25 14.86 -24.57 4.03
N GLU A 26 14.10 -25.34 4.81
CA GLU A 26 12.79 -25.86 4.41
C GLU A 26 11.77 -24.73 4.18
N GLY A 27 11.75 -23.73 5.07
CA GLY A 27 10.92 -22.54 4.91
C GLY A 27 11.25 -21.72 3.67
N ASP A 28 12.54 -21.60 3.31
CA ASP A 28 12.98 -20.92 2.09
C ASP A 28 12.54 -21.68 0.82
N TYR A 29 12.59 -23.01 0.83
CA TYR A 29 12.07 -23.84 -0.27
C TYR A 29 10.55 -23.68 -0.44
N GLU A 30 9.78 -23.79 0.64
CA GLU A 30 8.32 -23.60 0.60
C GLU A 30 7.94 -22.20 0.13
N ARG A 31 8.68 -21.17 0.56
CA ARG A 31 8.51 -19.78 0.14
C ARG A 31 8.77 -19.61 -1.36
N HIS A 32 9.82 -20.22 -1.89
CA HIS A 32 10.09 -20.21 -3.33
C HIS A 32 8.99 -20.92 -4.12
N ALA A 33 8.57 -22.11 -3.67
CA ALA A 33 7.49 -22.87 -4.29
C ALA A 33 6.15 -22.11 -4.27
N LEU A 34 5.86 -21.35 -3.20
CA LEU A 34 4.70 -20.48 -3.12
C LEU A 34 4.74 -19.38 -4.20
N MET A 35 5.88 -18.72 -4.36
CA MET A 35 6.06 -17.68 -5.38
C MET A 35 5.96 -18.23 -6.80
N GLU A 36 6.47 -19.43 -7.03
CA GLU A 36 6.34 -20.15 -8.30
C GLU A 36 4.88 -20.53 -8.57
N ARG A 37 4.18 -21.12 -7.60
CA ARG A 37 2.75 -21.42 -7.71
C ARG A 37 1.94 -20.18 -8.06
N LEU A 38 2.24 -19.04 -7.43
CA LEU A 38 1.59 -17.78 -7.72
C LEU A 38 1.82 -17.32 -9.18
N THR A 39 2.96 -17.62 -9.80
CA THR A 39 3.16 -17.34 -11.23
C THR A 39 2.38 -18.24 -12.17
N LEU A 40 2.16 -19.50 -11.76
CA LEU A 40 1.50 -20.53 -12.55
C LEU A 40 -0.03 -20.48 -12.48
N MET A 41 -0.61 -19.80 -11.47
CA MET A 41 -2.07 -19.56 -11.36
C MET A 41 -2.64 -18.92 -12.62
N ASP A 42 -3.92 -19.07 -12.93
CA ASP A 42 -4.54 -18.27 -13.98
C ASP A 42 -4.68 -16.78 -13.58
N ASN A 43 -5.20 -15.94 -14.48
CA ASN A 43 -5.32 -14.50 -14.20
C ASN A 43 -6.37 -14.17 -13.13
N GLU A 44 -7.42 -14.97 -13.01
CA GLU A 44 -8.51 -14.74 -12.05
C GLU A 44 -8.05 -15.09 -10.64
N ASP A 45 -7.46 -16.28 -10.47
CA ASP A 45 -6.87 -16.71 -9.21
C ASP A 45 -5.75 -15.77 -8.77
N TYR A 46 -4.90 -15.33 -9.70
CA TYR A 46 -3.86 -14.37 -9.41
C TYR A 46 -4.42 -13.05 -8.87
N TYR A 47 -5.46 -12.53 -9.52
CA TYR A 47 -6.16 -11.32 -9.08
C TYR A 47 -6.83 -11.54 -7.72
N ASN A 48 -7.42 -12.70 -7.50
CA ASN A 48 -8.01 -13.05 -6.21
C ASN A 48 -6.96 -13.10 -5.09
N GLN A 49 -5.73 -13.53 -5.38
CA GLN A 49 -4.65 -13.54 -4.40
C GLN A 49 -4.09 -12.13 -4.11
N LEU A 50 -3.74 -11.35 -5.15
CA LEU A 50 -2.99 -10.10 -4.98
C LEU A 50 -3.81 -8.82 -5.18
N ARG A 51 -5.09 -8.93 -5.55
CA ARG A 51 -5.98 -7.81 -5.96
C ARG A 51 -5.39 -6.96 -7.10
N MET A 52 -4.56 -7.59 -7.93
CA MET A 52 -3.82 -6.95 -9.02
C MET A 52 -3.59 -7.98 -10.12
N GLY A 53 -3.78 -7.60 -11.38
CA GLY A 53 -3.51 -8.48 -12.51
C GLY A 53 -2.01 -8.75 -12.70
N LYS A 54 -1.65 -9.88 -13.34
CA LYS A 54 -0.25 -10.31 -13.52
C LYS A 54 0.64 -9.25 -14.17
N ASP A 55 0.17 -8.65 -15.26
CA ASP A 55 0.95 -7.65 -15.99
C ASP A 55 1.14 -6.37 -15.17
N ALA A 56 0.10 -5.94 -14.44
CA ALA A 56 0.16 -4.79 -13.56
C ALA A 56 1.14 -5.03 -12.41
N PHE A 57 1.13 -6.23 -11.83
CA PHE A 57 2.09 -6.62 -10.81
C PHE A 57 3.52 -6.64 -11.34
N GLY A 58 3.76 -7.22 -12.51
CA GLY A 58 5.08 -7.22 -13.15
C GLY A 58 5.60 -5.80 -13.38
N ARG A 59 4.74 -4.90 -13.89
CA ARG A 59 5.07 -3.47 -14.04
C ARG A 59 5.39 -2.80 -12.71
N LEU A 60 4.56 -3.02 -11.68
CA LEU A 60 4.78 -2.46 -10.34
C LEU A 60 6.12 -2.92 -9.76
N VAL A 61 6.43 -4.22 -9.83
CA VAL A 61 7.70 -4.78 -9.35
C VAL A 61 8.88 -4.15 -10.07
N ASN A 62 8.79 -3.93 -11.38
CA ASN A 62 9.87 -3.29 -12.15
C ASN A 62 10.06 -1.82 -11.78
N ILE A 63 8.98 -1.07 -11.59
CA ILE A 63 9.04 0.32 -11.11
C ILE A 63 9.69 0.37 -9.72
N LEU A 64 9.24 -0.51 -8.81
CA LEU A 64 9.74 -0.56 -7.44
C LEU A 64 11.21 -1.01 -7.35
N ARG A 65 11.68 -1.90 -8.24
CA ARG A 65 13.10 -2.25 -8.37
C ARG A 65 13.98 -1.06 -8.77
N GLY A 66 13.44 -0.13 -9.54
CA GLY A 66 14.13 1.11 -9.91
C GLY A 66 14.25 2.10 -8.75
N THR A 67 13.47 1.94 -7.69
CA THR A 67 13.58 2.80 -6.50
C THR A 67 14.77 2.35 -5.64
N SER A 68 15.58 3.29 -5.15
CA SER A 68 16.73 3.00 -4.29
C SER A 68 16.37 2.42 -2.90
N ARG A 69 15.07 2.25 -2.62
CA ARG A 69 14.50 1.83 -1.34
C ARG A 69 14.33 0.32 -1.20
N LEU A 70 14.34 -0.42 -2.31
CA LEU A 70 14.19 -1.88 -2.33
C LEU A 70 15.45 -2.49 -2.93
N ARG A 71 16.26 -3.16 -2.11
CA ARG A 71 17.47 -3.84 -2.56
C ARG A 71 17.22 -5.33 -2.70
N ASN A 72 17.70 -5.89 -3.82
CA ASN A 72 17.87 -7.32 -3.96
C ASN A 72 19.05 -7.75 -3.09
N ASN A 73 18.80 -8.61 -2.11
CA ASN A 73 19.86 -9.34 -1.42
C ASN A 73 19.63 -10.83 -1.70
N ALA A 74 20.63 -11.68 -1.48
CA ALA A 74 20.56 -13.13 -1.73
C ALA A 74 19.36 -13.85 -1.09
N HIS A 75 18.68 -13.22 -0.12
CA HIS A 75 17.52 -13.79 0.58
C HIS A 75 16.23 -12.94 0.39
N ASN A 76 16.31 -11.80 -0.32
CA ASN A 76 15.25 -10.81 -0.45
C ASN A 76 14.94 -10.51 -1.93
N ASP A 77 13.97 -11.22 -2.49
CA ASP A 77 13.39 -10.89 -3.81
C ASP A 77 12.34 -9.79 -3.66
N VAL A 78 12.51 -8.68 -4.41
CA VAL A 78 11.54 -7.57 -4.44
C VAL A 78 10.15 -8.05 -4.82
N LYS A 79 10.03 -9.05 -5.70
CA LYS A 79 8.73 -9.60 -6.12
C LYS A 79 7.98 -10.18 -4.93
N GLU A 80 8.67 -10.93 -4.08
CA GLU A 80 8.09 -11.52 -2.88
C GLU A 80 7.71 -10.45 -1.84
N GLN A 81 8.55 -9.43 -1.66
CA GLN A 81 8.24 -8.31 -0.76
C GLN A 81 6.94 -7.61 -1.18
N VAL A 82 6.78 -7.33 -2.49
CA VAL A 82 5.58 -6.72 -3.05
C VAL A 82 4.38 -7.65 -2.93
N ALA A 83 4.55 -8.96 -3.16
CA ALA A 83 3.47 -9.94 -2.99
C ALA A 83 2.99 -10.02 -1.53
N LYS A 84 3.91 -10.04 -0.55
CA LYS A 84 3.60 -9.98 0.89
C LYS A 84 2.79 -8.73 1.23
N PHE A 85 3.22 -7.58 0.74
CA PHE A 85 2.52 -6.31 0.94
C PHE A 85 1.10 -6.35 0.35
N LEU A 86 0.95 -6.76 -0.91
CA LEU A 86 -0.35 -6.83 -1.60
C LEU A 86 -1.32 -7.82 -0.93
N HIS A 87 -0.84 -8.97 -0.45
CA HIS A 87 -1.67 -9.88 0.33
C HIS A 87 -2.20 -9.25 1.61
N ILE A 88 -1.37 -8.48 2.33
CA ILE A 88 -1.79 -7.80 3.56
C ILE A 88 -2.85 -6.75 3.26
N VAL A 89 -2.62 -5.86 2.30
CA VAL A 89 -3.54 -4.74 2.02
C VAL A 89 -4.80 -5.20 1.27
N GLY A 90 -4.68 -6.18 0.39
CA GLY A 90 -5.79 -6.68 -0.44
C GLY A 90 -6.79 -7.56 0.30
N HIS A 91 -6.39 -8.16 1.42
CA HIS A 91 -7.23 -9.08 2.20
C HIS A 91 -7.30 -8.73 3.69
N ASN A 92 -6.68 -7.62 4.12
CA ASN A 92 -6.62 -7.21 5.53
C ASN A 92 -6.05 -8.31 6.45
N LEU A 93 -5.00 -8.98 6.00
CA LEU A 93 -4.39 -10.10 6.73
C LEU A 93 -3.53 -9.62 7.88
N ARG A 94 -3.54 -10.37 8.99
CA ARG A 94 -2.71 -10.09 10.16
C ARG A 94 -1.28 -10.56 9.91
N ASN A 95 -0.32 -9.86 10.53
CA ASN A 95 1.10 -10.23 10.47
C ASN A 95 1.36 -11.70 10.86
N GLY A 96 0.64 -12.21 11.88
CA GLY A 96 0.74 -13.62 12.30
C GLY A 96 0.34 -14.62 11.20
N THR A 97 -0.72 -14.32 10.44
CA THR A 97 -1.15 -15.15 9.31
C THR A 97 -0.11 -15.17 8.21
N MET A 98 0.47 -14.01 7.91
CA MET A 98 1.49 -13.86 6.88
C MET A 98 2.79 -14.57 7.23
N LYS A 99 3.19 -14.56 8.51
CA LYS A 99 4.33 -15.34 9.03
C LYS A 99 4.16 -16.83 8.73
N PHE A 100 2.97 -17.38 9.01
CA PHE A 100 2.69 -18.79 8.74
C PHE A 100 2.71 -19.10 7.24
N TYR A 101 2.07 -18.23 6.43
CA TYR A 101 1.92 -18.44 4.99
C TYR A 101 3.25 -18.32 4.22
N PHE A 102 4.08 -17.32 4.54
CA PHE A 102 5.38 -17.08 3.89
C PHE A 102 6.58 -17.67 4.64
N LYS A 103 6.34 -18.45 5.70
CA LYS A 103 7.38 -19.16 6.49
C LYS A 103 8.56 -18.28 6.91
N CYS A 104 8.27 -17.03 7.27
CA CYS A 104 9.29 -16.06 7.67
C CYS A 104 8.91 -15.38 9.00
N SER A 105 9.87 -14.71 9.63
CA SER A 105 9.61 -14.07 10.92
C SER A 105 8.59 -12.92 10.78
N SER A 106 7.86 -12.64 11.86
CA SER A 106 6.95 -11.49 11.92
C SER A 106 7.68 -10.15 11.76
N GLU A 107 8.97 -10.11 12.10
CA GLU A 107 9.85 -8.98 11.86
C GLU A 107 10.10 -8.82 10.35
N THR A 108 10.44 -9.89 9.63
CA THR A 108 10.66 -9.85 8.18
C THR A 108 9.41 -9.37 7.44
N ILE A 109 8.22 -9.90 7.79
CA ILE A 109 6.96 -9.43 7.20
C ILE A 109 6.76 -7.94 7.46
N SER A 110 6.96 -7.48 8.70
CA SER A 110 6.81 -6.07 9.06
C SER A 110 7.81 -5.19 8.32
N CYS A 111 9.07 -5.62 8.23
CA CYS A 111 10.12 -4.93 7.51
C CYS A 111 9.76 -4.77 6.03
N HIS A 112 9.39 -5.85 5.36
CA HIS A 112 8.99 -5.84 3.95
C HIS A 112 7.75 -4.97 3.71
N PHE A 113 6.76 -5.04 4.60
CA PHE A 113 5.56 -4.20 4.53
C PHE A 113 5.94 -2.71 4.53
N HIS A 114 6.77 -2.28 5.48
CA HIS A 114 7.17 -0.86 5.59
C HIS A 114 8.12 -0.42 4.47
N GLN A 115 9.00 -1.30 3.99
CA GLN A 115 9.88 -1.02 2.86
C GLN A 115 9.08 -0.78 1.58
N VAL A 116 8.15 -1.68 1.26
CA VAL A 116 7.28 -1.56 0.08
C VAL A 116 6.35 -0.35 0.23
N LEU A 117 5.76 -0.11 1.40
CA LEU A 117 4.93 1.07 1.66
C LEU A 117 5.70 2.36 1.38
N ARG A 118 6.92 2.50 1.91
CA ARG A 118 7.76 3.68 1.68
C ARG A 118 8.18 3.83 0.21
N ALA A 119 8.37 2.74 -0.50
CA ALA A 119 8.70 2.76 -1.92
C ALA A 119 7.50 3.18 -2.78
N ILE A 120 6.29 2.72 -2.45
CA ILE A 120 5.05 3.14 -3.11
C ILE A 120 4.78 4.63 -2.84
N ILE A 121 4.92 5.08 -1.59
CA ILE A 121 4.71 6.50 -1.24
C ILE A 121 5.70 7.40 -1.99
N SER A 122 6.94 6.95 -2.23
CA SER A 122 7.91 7.75 -2.99
C SER A 122 7.64 7.83 -4.50
N LEU A 123 6.55 7.24 -4.99
CA LEU A 123 6.11 7.37 -6.38
C LEU A 123 4.92 8.36 -6.50
N ASP A 124 4.56 9.04 -5.41
CA ASP A 124 3.46 10.00 -5.37
C ASP A 124 3.62 11.10 -6.42
N ASP A 125 4.81 11.66 -6.55
CA ASP A 125 5.16 12.67 -7.54
C ASP A 125 5.02 12.16 -8.97
N VAL A 126 5.23 10.87 -9.23
CA VAL A 126 5.09 10.25 -10.55
C VAL A 126 3.61 9.99 -10.89
N PHE A 127 2.82 9.48 -9.95
CA PHE A 127 1.45 9.02 -10.22
C PHE A 127 0.35 10.03 -9.89
N LEU A 128 0.51 10.87 -8.87
CA LEU A 128 -0.47 11.88 -8.47
C LEU A 128 -0.21 13.18 -9.23
N LYS A 129 -0.47 13.14 -10.55
CA LYS A 129 -0.35 14.32 -11.41
C LYS A 129 -1.67 15.07 -11.45
N GLN A 130 -1.67 16.30 -10.93
CA GLN A 130 -2.81 17.19 -11.03
C GLN A 130 -2.96 17.72 -12.47
N PRO A 131 -4.20 17.84 -12.99
CA PRO A 131 -4.45 18.34 -14.34
C PRO A 131 -4.08 19.82 -14.45
N ASP A 132 -3.58 20.22 -15.63
CA ASP A 132 -3.19 21.61 -15.91
C ASP A 132 -4.38 22.54 -16.20
N GLY A 133 -5.57 21.98 -16.42
CA GLY A 133 -6.79 22.72 -16.77
C GLY A 133 -6.84 23.25 -18.21
N LEU A 134 -5.79 23.05 -19.00
CA LEU A 134 -5.68 23.59 -20.36
C LEU A 134 -6.53 22.81 -21.37
N LYS A 135 -6.73 21.51 -21.11
CA LYS A 135 -7.49 20.62 -21.98
C LYS A 135 -8.71 20.08 -21.25
N CYS A 136 -9.88 20.43 -21.76
CA CYS A 136 -11.11 19.78 -21.33
C CYS A 136 -11.05 18.26 -21.64
N PRO A 137 -11.36 17.39 -20.66
CA PRO A 137 -11.36 15.93 -20.82
C PRO A 137 -12.22 15.44 -21.99
N GLN A 138 -11.79 14.35 -22.65
CA GLN A 138 -12.50 13.80 -23.81
C GLN A 138 -13.88 13.27 -23.40
N GLU A 139 -13.97 12.70 -22.20
CA GLU A 139 -15.19 12.16 -21.59
C GLU A 139 -16.29 13.23 -21.46
N ILE A 140 -15.92 14.50 -21.32
CA ILE A 140 -16.85 15.63 -21.32
C ILE A 140 -17.14 16.09 -22.75
N LYS A 141 -16.09 16.34 -23.55
CA LYS A 141 -16.23 16.87 -24.93
C LYS A 141 -17.08 16.00 -25.82
N ASP A 142 -16.90 14.69 -25.74
CA ASP A 142 -17.55 13.73 -26.63
C ASP A 142 -18.98 13.39 -26.17
N ASN A 143 -19.38 13.85 -24.99
CA ASN A 143 -20.69 13.58 -24.41
C ASN A 143 -21.58 14.83 -24.44
N THR A 144 -22.61 14.80 -25.29
CA THR A 144 -23.58 15.90 -25.44
C THR A 144 -24.40 16.20 -24.18
N LYS A 145 -24.41 15.29 -23.19
CA LYS A 145 -25.03 15.52 -21.88
C LYS A 145 -24.14 16.38 -20.98
N PHE A 146 -22.81 16.26 -21.10
CA PHE A 146 -21.86 16.97 -20.25
C PHE A 146 -21.36 18.25 -20.90
N TRP A 147 -21.13 18.25 -22.21
CA TRP A 147 -20.80 19.45 -22.95
C TRP A 147 -22.05 20.29 -23.24
N PRO A 148 -22.05 21.62 -23.01
CA PRO A 148 -20.96 22.47 -22.51
C PRO A 148 -20.97 22.71 -20.99
N TYR A 149 -21.94 22.16 -20.26
CA TYR A 149 -22.16 22.47 -18.84
C TYR A 149 -20.96 22.15 -17.93
N PHE A 150 -20.21 21.10 -18.25
CA PHE A 150 -19.04 20.66 -17.50
C PHE A 150 -17.72 20.95 -18.22
N LYS A 151 -17.70 21.85 -19.22
CA LYS A 151 -16.52 22.07 -20.07
C LYS A 151 -15.23 22.44 -19.32
N ASP A 152 -15.36 23.05 -18.14
CA ASP A 152 -14.23 23.49 -17.31
C ASP A 152 -13.98 22.58 -16.09
N CYS A 153 -14.73 21.47 -15.98
CA CYS A 153 -14.54 20.48 -14.93
C CYS A 153 -13.30 19.61 -15.21
N ILE A 154 -12.40 19.49 -14.22
CA ILE A 154 -11.13 18.78 -14.35
C ILE A 154 -11.10 17.42 -13.63
N GLY A 155 -12.14 17.10 -12.86
CA GLY A 155 -12.21 15.85 -12.13
C GLY A 155 -13.36 15.83 -11.13
N ALA A 156 -13.20 15.03 -10.09
CA ALA A 156 -14.08 15.03 -8.93
C ALA A 156 -13.24 15.03 -7.65
N ILE A 157 -13.73 15.69 -6.61
CA ILE A 157 -13.17 15.63 -5.26
C ILE A 157 -14.19 15.05 -4.30
N ASP A 158 -13.75 14.14 -3.45
CA ASP A 158 -14.58 13.61 -2.36
C ASP A 158 -13.74 13.26 -1.13
N GLY A 159 -14.39 13.32 0.05
CA GLY A 159 -13.84 12.90 1.32
C GLY A 159 -14.29 11.47 1.67
N SER A 160 -13.36 10.60 2.03
CA SER A 160 -13.67 9.21 2.38
C SER A 160 -13.15 8.84 3.78
N ASP A 161 -14.02 8.23 4.58
CA ASP A 161 -13.74 7.84 5.96
C ASP A 161 -13.16 6.41 6.04
N PHE A 162 -11.92 6.30 6.51
CA PHE A 162 -11.26 5.02 6.77
C PHE A 162 -11.24 4.71 8.27
N ARG A 163 -11.60 3.47 8.64
CA ARG A 163 -11.57 3.05 10.05
C ARG A 163 -10.13 3.05 10.58
N VAL A 164 -9.92 3.65 11.75
CA VAL A 164 -8.62 3.68 12.42
C VAL A 164 -8.69 3.15 13.85
N LYS A 165 -7.54 2.73 14.37
CA LYS A 165 -7.35 2.46 15.80
C LYS A 165 -6.51 3.60 16.38
N VAL A 166 -7.06 4.27 17.38
CA VAL A 166 -6.42 5.38 18.08
C VAL A 166 -6.52 5.14 19.58
N LEU A 167 -5.67 5.82 20.35
CA LEU A 167 -5.71 5.77 21.81
C LEU A 167 -7.03 6.34 22.34
N ASN A 168 -7.47 5.85 23.51
CA ASN A 168 -8.76 6.20 24.09
C ASN A 168 -8.87 7.68 24.48
N ASP A 169 -7.76 8.33 24.80
CA ASP A 169 -7.67 9.75 25.16
C ASP A 169 -7.96 10.68 23.96
N VAL A 170 -7.61 10.27 22.74
CA VAL A 170 -7.82 11.05 21.51
C VAL A 170 -9.02 10.57 20.69
N VAL A 171 -9.64 9.45 21.04
CA VAL A 171 -10.67 8.77 20.25
C VAL A 171 -11.85 9.67 19.86
N GLN A 172 -12.24 10.60 20.74
CA GLN A 172 -13.36 11.51 20.49
C GLN A 172 -13.14 12.38 19.25
N ARG A 173 -11.88 12.76 18.97
CA ARG A 173 -11.54 13.56 17.78
C ARG A 173 -11.72 12.76 16.49
N TYR A 174 -11.58 11.44 16.55
CA TYR A 174 -11.70 10.56 15.39
C TYR A 174 -13.12 9.99 15.23
N ARG A 175 -14.07 10.32 16.11
CA ARG A 175 -15.46 9.92 15.93
C ARG A 175 -16.13 10.84 14.90
N GLY A 176 -16.31 10.31 13.70
CA GLY A 176 -17.09 10.94 12.64
C GLY A 176 -18.54 10.47 12.62
N ARG A 177 -19.10 10.35 11.42
CA ARG A 177 -20.47 9.84 11.20
C ARG A 177 -20.64 8.35 11.54
N LYS A 178 -19.54 7.60 11.60
CA LYS A 178 -19.55 6.15 11.88
C LYS A 178 -19.45 5.88 13.39
N TYR A 179 -19.97 4.74 13.82
CA TYR A 179 -19.91 4.30 15.23
C TYR A 179 -18.48 3.97 15.71
N TYR A 180 -17.51 3.90 14.80
CA TYR A 180 -16.10 3.65 15.08
C TYR A 180 -15.25 4.86 14.73
N PRO A 181 -14.04 4.99 15.32
CA PRO A 181 -13.09 6.03 14.94
C PRO A 181 -12.68 5.92 13.47
N THR A 182 -12.72 7.03 12.75
CA THR A 182 -12.32 7.16 11.35
C THR A 182 -11.27 8.25 11.15
N GLN A 183 -10.54 8.13 10.05
CA GLN A 183 -9.70 9.15 9.48
C GLN A 183 -10.27 9.49 8.11
N ASN A 184 -10.56 10.76 7.87
CA ASN A 184 -11.02 11.26 6.59
C ASN A 184 -9.79 11.47 5.69
N VAL A 185 -9.92 11.02 4.44
CA VAL A 185 -8.94 11.19 3.36
C VAL A 185 -9.67 11.91 2.24
N LEU A 186 -9.24 13.13 1.93
CA LEU A 186 -9.74 13.87 0.77
C LEU A 186 -8.98 13.41 -0.47
N VAL A 187 -9.70 13.11 -1.54
CA VAL A 187 -9.11 12.59 -2.76
C VAL A 187 -9.68 13.33 -3.95
N ALA A 188 -8.81 13.66 -4.92
CA ALA A 188 -9.22 14.13 -6.23
C ALA A 188 -8.91 13.07 -7.28
N CYS A 189 -9.82 12.88 -8.23
CA CYS A 189 -9.64 11.98 -9.36
C CYS A 189 -9.98 12.63 -10.69
N SER A 190 -9.30 12.20 -11.76
CA SER A 190 -9.61 12.56 -13.14
C SER A 190 -10.70 11.65 -13.72
N PHE A 191 -11.22 12.00 -14.90
CA PHE A 191 -12.27 11.26 -15.60
C PHE A 191 -11.86 9.86 -16.06
N ASP A 192 -10.55 9.58 -16.16
CA ASP A 192 -9.99 8.24 -16.38
C ASP A 192 -9.84 7.43 -15.09
N LEU A 193 -10.47 7.88 -13.99
CA LEU A 193 -10.51 7.26 -12.66
C LEU A 193 -9.15 7.14 -11.97
N LYS A 194 -8.16 7.94 -12.40
CA LYS A 194 -6.87 8.02 -11.71
C LYS A 194 -6.93 9.06 -10.60
N PHE A 195 -6.29 8.75 -9.47
CA PHE A 195 -6.09 9.73 -8.43
C PHE A 195 -5.04 10.74 -8.86
N THR A 196 -5.37 12.02 -8.70
CA THR A 196 -4.53 13.16 -9.07
C THR A 196 -4.06 13.93 -7.84
N TYR A 197 -4.78 13.79 -6.73
CA TYR A 197 -4.45 14.36 -5.43
C TYR A 197 -4.97 13.48 -4.30
N VAL A 198 -4.20 13.31 -3.24
CA VAL A 198 -4.61 12.57 -2.03
C VAL A 198 -4.12 13.33 -0.80
N LEU A 199 -5.05 13.70 0.08
CA LEU A 199 -4.76 14.32 1.37
C LEU A 199 -5.26 13.41 2.50
N PRO A 200 -4.39 12.50 2.99
CA PRO A 200 -4.71 11.70 4.16
C PRO A 200 -4.49 12.50 5.44
N GLY A 201 -4.88 11.95 6.59
CA GLY A 201 -4.46 12.50 7.89
C GLY A 201 -5.55 13.10 8.75
N TRP A 202 -6.73 13.38 8.20
CA TRP A 202 -7.73 14.17 8.90
C TRP A 202 -8.55 13.36 9.89
N LYS A 203 -8.81 13.94 11.07
CA LYS A 203 -9.63 13.26 12.06
C LYS A 203 -11.05 13.08 11.51
N GLY A 204 -11.70 11.95 11.77
CA GLY A 204 -13.03 11.63 11.24
C GLY A 204 -14.13 12.63 11.62
N SER A 205 -13.95 13.43 12.67
CA SER A 205 -14.89 14.49 13.03
C SER A 205 -14.73 15.78 12.19
N ALA A 206 -13.70 15.87 11.35
CA ALA A 206 -13.46 17.05 10.51
C ALA A 206 -14.48 17.10 9.37
N SER A 207 -15.03 18.28 9.10
CA SER A 207 -15.91 18.50 7.96
C SER A 207 -15.11 18.53 6.65
N ASP A 208 -15.71 18.05 5.57
CA ASP A 208 -15.07 18.03 4.25
C ASP A 208 -14.67 19.43 3.79
N SER A 209 -15.48 20.46 4.09
CA SER A 209 -15.15 21.86 3.80
C SER A 209 -13.85 22.31 4.48
N ARG A 210 -13.63 21.92 5.74
CA ARG A 210 -12.39 22.28 6.47
C ARG A 210 -11.18 21.57 5.88
N ILE A 211 -11.35 20.33 5.43
CA ILE A 211 -10.28 19.55 4.82
C ILE A 211 -9.93 20.15 3.45
N LEU A 212 -10.94 20.53 2.67
CA LEU A 212 -10.78 21.21 1.38
C LEU A 212 -10.09 22.57 1.54
N ASP A 213 -10.52 23.39 2.49
CA ASP A 213 -9.88 24.68 2.79
C ASP A 213 -8.40 24.48 3.10
N ASN A 214 -8.06 23.46 3.90
CA ASN A 214 -6.66 23.13 4.14
C ASN A 214 -5.95 22.70 2.86
N ALA A 215 -6.54 21.82 2.05
CA ALA A 215 -5.93 21.34 0.82
C ALA A 215 -5.53 22.49 -0.12
N LEU A 216 -6.31 23.56 -0.18
CA LEU A 216 -6.10 24.71 -1.06
C LEU A 216 -4.98 25.67 -0.59
N VAL A 217 -4.70 25.73 0.71
CA VAL A 217 -3.77 26.73 1.31
C VAL A 217 -2.42 26.15 1.74
N ARG A 218 -2.14 24.87 1.46
CA ARG A 218 -0.88 24.21 1.83
C ARG A 218 0.31 24.75 1.03
N ASP A 219 1.50 24.68 1.64
CA ASP A 219 2.72 25.20 1.01
C ASP A 219 3.34 24.24 -0.01
N PHE A 220 3.41 22.94 0.32
CA PHE A 220 4.22 21.97 -0.44
C PHE A 220 3.42 21.05 -1.37
N ASP A 221 2.21 20.68 -0.95
CA ASP A 221 1.36 19.66 -1.58
C ASP A 221 -0.09 20.15 -1.62
N LYS A 222 -0.29 21.38 -2.10
CA LYS A 222 -1.64 21.94 -2.27
C LYS A 222 -2.39 21.28 -3.41
N LEU A 223 -3.69 21.20 -3.23
CA LEU A 223 -4.63 20.99 -4.33
C LEU A 223 -4.61 22.25 -5.22
N ILE A 224 -4.41 22.04 -6.51
CA ILE A 224 -4.35 23.07 -7.53
C ILE A 224 -5.71 23.14 -8.21
N VAL A 225 -6.24 24.35 -8.29
CA VAL A 225 -7.42 24.68 -9.08
C VAL A 225 -6.96 25.64 -10.18
N PRO A 226 -6.75 25.17 -11.41
CA PRO A 226 -6.35 26.02 -12.52
C PRO A 226 -7.36 27.14 -12.77
N GLN A 227 -6.89 28.27 -13.29
CA GLN A 227 -7.75 29.43 -13.49
C GLN A 227 -8.86 29.13 -14.49
N GLY A 228 -10.11 29.34 -14.08
CA GLY A 228 -11.29 29.07 -14.89
C GLY A 228 -11.81 27.64 -14.80
N ASN A 229 -11.14 26.75 -14.06
CA ASN A 229 -11.54 25.37 -13.85
C ASN A 229 -12.13 25.12 -12.46
N TYR A 230 -12.78 23.96 -12.32
CA TYR A 230 -13.30 23.46 -11.05
C TYR A 230 -13.23 21.93 -10.99
N TRP A 231 -13.27 21.42 -9.76
CA TRP A 231 -13.35 19.99 -9.44
C TRP A 231 -14.76 19.58 -9.02
#